data_AF-A0A920N9Z0-F1
#
_entry.id   AF-A0A920N9Z0-F1
#
_cell.length_a   1.000
_cell.length_b   1.000
_cell.length_c   1.000
_cell.angle_alpha   90.00
_cell.angle_beta   90.00
_cell.angle_gamma   90.00
#
_symmetry.space_group_name_H-M   'P 1'
#
loop_
_entity.id
_entity.type
_entity.pdbx_description
1 polymer ?
#
loop_
_entity_poly.entity_id
_entity_poly.type
_entity_poly.pdbx_seq_one_letter_code
_entity_poly.pdbx_strand_id
1 'polypeptide(L)'
;MFLQGVCDDLDMPRALDITWRLAESDVSPASKYEILTSFDQVLGLDLEGSEDMFIVDSVTTNLLLDRANFKSANDYIEPTLLEMKFLKLDMY
;
A
#
# COMPACT_ATOMS: atom_id res chain seq x y z
N MET A 1 6.14 -20.85 7.33
CA MET A 1 6.88 -20.55 6.09
C MET A 1 7.92 -19.47 6.28
N PHE A 2 7.58 -18.20 6.60
CA PHE A 2 8.58 -17.13 6.81
C PHE A 2 9.56 -17.45 7.96
N LEU A 3 9.03 -17.71 9.17
CA LEU A 3 9.84 -18.13 10.33
C LEU A 3 10.62 -19.41 10.10
N GLN A 4 10.20 -20.28 9.17
CA GLN A 4 10.99 -21.46 8.81
C GLN A 4 12.23 -21.06 8.03
N GLY A 5 12.18 -20.11 7.10
CA GLY A 5 13.38 -19.61 6.43
C GLY A 5 14.32 -18.90 7.39
N VAL A 6 13.78 -18.10 8.32
CA VAL A 6 14.60 -17.40 9.32
C VAL A 6 15.23 -18.37 10.33
N CYS A 7 14.50 -19.38 10.80
CA CYS A 7 15.01 -20.34 11.78
C CYS A 7 15.82 -21.49 11.17
N ASP A 8 15.75 -21.72 9.85
CA ASP A 8 16.55 -22.70 9.11
C ASP A 8 17.81 -22.02 8.57
N ASP A 9 18.86 -22.00 9.39
CA ASP A 9 20.19 -21.44 9.07
C ASP A 9 20.19 -19.96 8.61
N LEU A 10 19.21 -19.18 9.07
CA LEU A 10 19.07 -17.77 8.69
C LEU A 10 19.03 -17.60 7.16
N ASP A 11 18.23 -18.41 6.48
CA ASP A 11 17.96 -18.32 5.03
C ASP A 11 17.13 -17.06 4.71
N MET A 12 17.80 -15.90 4.81
CA MET A 12 17.27 -14.59 4.48
C MET A 12 16.82 -14.48 3.01
N PRO A 13 17.50 -15.08 2.01
CA PRO A 13 16.99 -15.11 0.64
C PRO A 13 15.61 -15.75 0.54
N ARG A 14 15.37 -16.88 1.23
CA ARG A 14 14.05 -17.52 1.27
C ARG A 14 13.03 -16.68 2.03
N ALA A 15 13.44 -16.04 3.12
CA ALA A 15 12.57 -15.12 3.86
C ALA A 15 12.11 -13.95 2.96
N LEU A 16 13.02 -13.41 2.14
CA LEU A 16 12.73 -12.32 1.20
C LEU A 16 11.82 -12.76 0.04
N ASP A 17 12.01 -13.96 -0.51
CA ASP A 17 11.10 -14.54 -1.51
C ASP A 17 9.65 -14.59 -1.00
N ILE A 18 9.46 -15.00 0.26
CA ILE A 18 8.14 -15.05 0.89
C ILE A 18 7.55 -13.65 1.07
N THR A 19 8.37 -12.67 1.46
CA THR A 19 7.98 -11.25 1.56
C THR A 19 7.50 -10.71 0.21
N TRP A 20 8.21 -11.00 -0.88
CA TRP A 20 7.81 -10.58 -2.23
C TRP A 20 6.50 -11.21 -2.69
N ARG A 21 6.34 -12.51 -2.46
CA ARG A 21 5.10 -13.22 -2.78
C ARG A 21 3.89 -12.68 -2.00
N LEU A 22 4.11 -12.22 -0.77
CA LEU A 22 3.08 -11.54 0.01
C LEU A 22 2.77 -10.15 -0.57
N ALA A 23 3.78 -9.39 -0.98
CA ALA A 23 3.61 -8.08 -1.61
C ALA A 23 2.74 -8.17 -2.88
N GLU A 24 2.98 -9.18 -3.71
CA GLU A 24 2.26 -9.44 -4.97
C GLU A 24 0.87 -10.08 -4.79
N SER A 25 0.57 -10.62 -3.60
CA SER A 25 -0.69 -11.34 -3.35
C SER A 25 -1.91 -10.42 -3.33
N ASP A 26 -3.10 -10.97 -3.63
CA ASP A 26 -4.39 -10.27 -3.55
C ASP A 26 -4.93 -10.11 -2.11
N VAL A 27 -4.05 -10.18 -1.10
CA VAL A 27 -4.42 -9.94 0.30
C VAL A 27 -4.82 -8.47 0.50
N SER A 28 -5.79 -8.23 1.38
CA SER A 28 -6.27 -6.88 1.69
C SER A 28 -5.11 -5.93 2.04
N PRO A 29 -5.14 -4.65 1.60
CA PRO A 29 -4.05 -3.72 1.85
C PRO A 29 -3.69 -3.58 3.34
N ALA A 30 -4.71 -3.57 4.22
CA ALA A 30 -4.53 -3.49 5.66
C ALA A 30 -3.80 -4.72 6.23
N SER A 31 -4.22 -5.93 5.83
CA SER A 31 -3.55 -7.15 6.26
C SER A 31 -2.13 -7.26 5.70
N LYS A 32 -1.93 -6.80 4.46
CA LYS A 32 -0.61 -6.79 3.82
C LYS A 32 0.35 -5.88 4.57
N TYR A 33 -0.11 -4.68 4.97
CA TYR A 33 0.64 -3.75 5.80
C TYR A 33 1.06 -4.38 7.13
N GLU A 34 0.11 -4.92 7.90
CA GLU A 34 0.42 -5.53 9.21
C GLU A 34 1.46 -6.66 9.11
N ILE A 35 1.32 -7.53 8.09
CA ILE A 35 2.24 -8.65 7.92
C ILE A 35 3.61 -8.16 7.45
N LEU A 36 3.69 -7.22 6.51
CA LEU A 36 4.96 -6.66 6.04
C LEU A 36 5.71 -5.93 7.15
N THR A 37 5.01 -5.16 7.99
CA THR A 37 5.60 -4.54 9.19
C THR A 37 6.17 -5.61 10.14
N SER A 38 5.48 -6.73 10.32
CA SER A 38 5.99 -7.82 11.15
C SER A 38 7.23 -8.50 10.57
N PHE A 39 7.34 -8.59 9.24
CA PHE A 39 8.52 -9.15 8.57
C PHE A 39 9.69 -8.16 8.59
N ASP A 40 9.39 -6.87 8.50
CA ASP A 40 10.38 -5.80 8.56
C ASP A 40 11.12 -5.75 9.90
N GLN A 41 10.44 -6.09 11.01
CA GLN A 41 11.11 -6.24 12.32
C GLN A 41 12.21 -7.31 12.34
N VAL A 42 12.13 -8.30 11.44
CA VAL A 42 13.11 -9.38 11.32
C VAL A 42 14.15 -9.08 10.23
N LEU A 43 13.72 -8.47 9.13
CA LEU A 43 14.59 -8.17 7.97
C LEU A 43 15.36 -6.85 8.13
N GLY A 44 14.85 -5.90 8.92
CA GLY A 44 15.47 -4.60 9.19
C GLY A 44 15.56 -3.71 7.95
N LEU A 45 14.53 -3.70 7.10
CA LEU A 45 14.50 -2.92 5.86
C LEU A 45 14.00 -1.49 6.08
N ASP A 46 13.42 -1.20 7.25
CA ASP A 46 12.89 0.12 7.64
C ASP A 46 11.87 0.62 6.61
N LEU A 47 10.90 -0.23 6.29
CA LEU A 47 9.87 0.06 5.28
C LEU A 47 8.97 1.23 5.71
N GLU A 48 8.75 1.40 7.02
CA GLU A 48 7.98 2.51 7.58
C GLU A 48 8.73 3.85 7.52
N GLY A 49 10.05 3.82 7.69
CA GLY A 49 10.91 5.01 7.59
C GLY A 49 11.32 5.39 6.17
N SER A 50 11.07 4.52 5.19
CA SER A 50 11.40 4.79 3.79
C SER A 50 10.60 5.99 3.27
N GLU A 51 11.30 6.97 2.69
CA GLU A 51 10.64 8.13 2.08
C GLU A 51 9.70 7.63 0.98
N ASP A 52 8.45 8.10 1.02
CA ASP A 52 7.45 7.84 -0.01
C ASP A 52 8.02 8.27 -1.38
N MET A 53 8.53 7.29 -2.15
CA MET A 53 9.05 7.52 -3.49
C MET A 53 7.91 7.65 -4.53
N PHE A 54 6.73 8.06 -4.08
CA PHE A 54 5.62 8.35 -4.97
C PHE A 54 5.89 9.70 -5.63
N ILE A 55 6.22 9.66 -6.91
CA ILE A 55 6.07 10.83 -7.79
C ILE A 55 4.55 11.03 -7.95
N VAL A 56 3.96 11.79 -7.03
CA VAL A 56 2.56 12.18 -7.12
C VAL A 56 2.45 13.15 -8.29
N ASP A 57 1.88 12.69 -9.41
CA ASP A 57 1.56 13.57 -10.52
C ASP A 57 0.63 14.71 -10.04
N SER A 58 0.75 15.88 -10.64
CA SER A 58 -0.01 17.09 -10.33
C SER A 58 -1.54 16.86 -10.33
N VAL A 59 -2.04 15.82 -11.01
CA VAL A 59 -3.46 15.46 -11.04
C VAL A 59 -3.93 14.88 -9.70
N THR A 60 -3.13 14.01 -9.06
CA THR A 60 -3.50 13.39 -7.78
C THR A 60 -3.42 14.37 -6.61
N THR A 61 -2.54 15.38 -6.65
CA THR A 61 -2.51 16.44 -5.63
C THR A 61 -3.74 17.33 -5.67
N ASN A 62 -4.25 17.68 -6.87
CA ASN A 62 -5.47 18.44 -7.03
C ASN A 62 -6.71 17.66 -6.54
N LEU A 63 -6.77 16.34 -6.81
CA LEU A 63 -7.85 15.49 -6.30
C LEU A 63 -7.84 15.36 -4.77
N LEU A 64 -6.66 15.35 -4.14
CA LEU A 64 -6.53 15.36 -2.68
C LEU A 64 -6.93 16.71 -2.08
N LEU A 65 -6.62 17.83 -2.74
CA LEU A 65 -7.07 19.16 -2.36
C LEU A 65 -8.59 19.31 -2.50
N ASP A 66 -9.17 18.83 -3.61
CA ASP A 66 -10.61 18.79 -3.80
C ASP A 66 -11.27 17.94 -2.70
N ARG A 67 -10.74 16.75 -2.41
CA ARG A 67 -11.21 15.90 -1.32
C ARG A 67 -11.11 16.57 0.05
N ALA A 68 -10.07 17.37 0.30
CA ALA A 68 -9.93 18.14 1.53
C ALA A 68 -10.99 19.25 1.64
N ASN A 69 -11.31 19.92 0.52
CA ASN A 69 -12.38 20.91 0.45
C ASN A 69 -13.77 20.29 0.62
N PHE A 70 -13.97 19.05 0.15
CA PHE A 70 -15.20 18.28 0.39
C PHE A 70 -15.31 17.69 1.80
N LYS A 71 -14.25 17.69 2.62
CA LYS A 71 -14.36 17.33 4.05
C LYS A 71 -14.87 18.50 4.91
N SER A 72 -14.58 19.74 4.51
CA SER A 72 -15.06 20.95 5.19
C SER A 72 -16.52 21.27 4.86
N ALA A 73 -17.01 20.84 3.70
CA ALA A 73 -18.43 20.77 3.39
C ALA A 73 -18.98 19.43 3.87
N ASN A 74 -19.77 19.40 4.94
CA ASN A 74 -20.31 18.20 5.59
C ASN A 74 -21.35 17.42 4.73
N ASP A 75 -21.19 17.38 3.41
CA ASP A 75 -22.09 16.75 2.45
C ASP A 75 -21.57 15.34 2.11
N TYR A 76 -22.07 14.37 2.87
CA TYR A 76 -21.71 12.95 2.76
C TYR A 76 -22.54 12.25 1.67
N ILE A 77 -22.56 12.81 0.47
CA ILE A 77 -23.18 12.23 -0.72
C ILE A 77 -22.26 12.69 -1.86
N GLU A 78 -21.20 11.98 -2.22
CA GLU A 78 -21.23 11.08 -3.38
C GLU A 78 -19.87 10.36 -3.52
N PRO A 79 -19.51 9.40 -2.64
CA PRO A 79 -18.35 8.54 -2.89
C PRO A 79 -18.49 7.75 -4.22
N THR A 80 -19.73 7.55 -4.67
CA THR A 80 -20.09 6.74 -5.84
C THR A 80 -19.82 7.43 -7.19
N LEU A 81 -19.80 8.77 -7.26
CA LEU A 81 -19.57 9.45 -8.54
C LEU A 81 -18.08 9.56 -8.91
N LEU A 82 -17.19 9.62 -7.92
CA LEU A 82 -15.75 9.64 -8.18
C LEU A 82 -15.26 8.28 -8.68
N GLU A 83 -15.71 7.17 -8.09
CA GLU A 83 -15.37 5.81 -8.58
C GLU A 83 -15.79 5.62 -10.05
N MET A 84 -16.94 6.18 -10.44
CA MET A 84 -17.38 6.17 -11.85
C MET A 84 -16.50 7.01 -12.78
N LYS A 85 -15.83 8.05 -12.27
CA LYS A 85 -14.94 8.90 -13.08
C LYS A 85 -13.56 8.27 -13.27
N PHE A 86 -13.05 7.54 -12.27
CA PHE A 86 -11.83 6.74 -12.41
C PHE A 86 -12.00 5.63 -13.45
N LEU A 87 -13.11 4.89 -13.42
CA LEU A 87 -13.44 3.85 -14.41
C LEU A 87 -13.54 4.35 -15.87
N LYS A 88 -13.81 5.64 -16.09
CA LYS A 88 -13.82 6.24 -17.43
C LYS A 88 -12.44 6.70 -17.91
N LEU A 89 -11.50 6.95 -16.99
CA LEU A 89 -10.17 7.44 -17.34
C LEU A 89 -9.21 6.29 -17.68
N ASP A 90 -9.38 5.11 -17.05
CA ASP A 90 -8.62 3.89 -17.37
C ASP A 90 -9.08 3.18 -18.66
N MET A 91 -10.06 3.75 -19.38
CA MET A 91 -10.65 3.16 -20.59
C MET A 91 -10.29 3.92 -21.88
N TYR A 92 -9.21 4.73 -21.85
CA TYR A 92 -8.67 5.43 -23.03
C TYR A 92 -7.16 5.21 -23.17
#